data_AF-A0A7Z9WGL2-F1
#
_entry.id   AF-A0A7Z9WGL2-F1
#
_cell.length_a   1.000
_cell.length_b   1.000
_cell.length_c   1.000
_cell.angle_alpha   90.00
_cell.angle_beta   90.00
_cell.angle_gamma   90.00
#
_symmetry.space_group_name_H-M   'P 1'
#
loop_
_entity.id
_entity.type
_entity.pdbx_description
1 polymer ?
#
loop_
_entity_poly.entity_id
_entity_poly.type
_entity_poly.pdbx_seq_one_letter_code
_entity_poly.pdbx_strand_id
1 'polypeptide(L)'
;MKKAKWMLCLFVASIFLCSNVAHATNALLEKLVEKGYITEEEARDIERSEREEKEKEKKDLVSLLKPFKGVEYVKVGALGYVDFSAGEQWRGTRGNPENFHRNRWKITRGYLNIKVKNTPWLGFRITPDVHLDDFGDVKLRIKYYYAQFNLPWKNSLFSKTWVEIGQGHFPLLDYQEHINPYRCQGTMFQERFHNFNSADRGIGIIGLLGGEVREDYQKSVEFGDKYPGKYGSYHIGFYNGCGYHAKEQNNNKP
;
A
#
# COMPACT_ATOMS: atom_id res chain seq x y z
N MET A 1 2.83 22.13 9.79
CA MET A 1 2.78 20.80 9.11
C MET A 1 2.41 19.63 10.03
N LYS A 2 1.57 19.82 11.08
CA LYS A 2 1.18 18.73 12.02
C LYS A 2 -0.25 18.17 11.82
N LYS A 3 -1.07 18.78 10.96
CA LYS A 3 -2.50 18.43 10.81
C LYS A 3 -2.81 17.34 9.77
N ALA A 4 -1.86 16.95 8.93
CA ALA A 4 -2.09 16.02 7.81
C ALA A 4 -2.03 14.53 8.18
N LYS A 5 -1.53 14.17 9.38
CA LYS A 5 -1.30 12.76 9.77
C LYS A 5 -2.52 12.04 10.37
N TRP A 6 -3.55 12.77 10.80
CA TRP A 6 -4.73 12.19 11.44
C TRP A 6 -5.91 11.94 10.48
N MET A 7 -5.91 12.55 9.28
CA MET A 7 -7.03 12.44 8.35
C MET A 7 -7.09 11.12 7.56
N LEU A 8 -5.97 10.41 7.38
CA LEU A 8 -5.94 9.21 6.52
C LEU A 8 -6.52 7.97 7.21
N CYS A 9 -6.43 7.87 8.55
CA CYS A 9 -7.00 6.75 9.31
C CYS A 9 -8.53 6.83 9.49
N LEU A 10 -9.09 8.04 9.47
CA LEU A 10 -10.55 8.24 9.57
C LEU A 10 -11.29 7.88 8.27
N PHE A 11 -10.60 7.93 7.13
CA PHE A 11 -11.19 7.79 5.80
C PHE A 11 -11.63 6.35 5.44
N VAL A 12 -11.01 5.33 6.04
CA VAL A 12 -11.32 3.92 5.75
C VAL A 12 -12.33 3.34 6.74
N ALA A 13 -12.41 3.89 7.96
CA ALA A 13 -13.42 3.50 8.95
C ALA A 13 -14.79 4.15 8.66
N SER A 14 -14.85 5.35 8.07
CA SER A 14 -16.13 6.05 7.85
C SER A 14 -17.00 5.41 6.76
N ILE A 15 -16.41 4.87 5.70
CA ILE A 15 -17.17 4.39 4.52
C ILE A 15 -18.00 3.12 4.83
N PHE A 16 -17.56 2.27 5.77
CA PHE A 16 -18.31 1.06 6.17
C PHE A 16 -19.28 1.27 7.35
N LEU A 17 -19.17 2.38 8.08
CA LEU A 17 -20.05 2.71 9.21
C LEU A 17 -21.21 3.63 8.83
N CYS A 18 -21.10 4.43 7.75
CA CYS A 18 -22.11 5.43 7.42
C CYS A 18 -23.49 4.88 6.98
N SER A 19 -23.58 3.69 6.38
CA SER A 19 -24.87 3.15 5.91
C SER A 19 -25.75 2.59 7.03
N ASN A 20 -25.16 1.92 8.02
CA ASN A 20 -25.89 1.37 9.17
C ASN A 20 -26.21 2.41 10.24
N VAL A 21 -25.40 3.46 10.37
CA VAL A 21 -25.61 4.51 11.39
C VAL A 21 -26.78 5.43 11.01
N ALA A 22 -26.94 5.77 9.73
CA ALA A 22 -28.03 6.65 9.27
C ALA A 22 -29.43 6.06 9.48
N HIS A 23 -29.56 4.73 9.43
CA HIS A 23 -30.83 4.05 9.71
C HIS A 23 -31.13 3.99 11.21
N ALA A 24 -30.08 3.86 12.03
CA ALA A 24 -30.20 3.82 13.49
C ALA A 24 -30.50 5.21 14.11
N THR A 25 -30.00 6.31 13.51
CA THR A 25 -30.25 7.67 14.02
C THR A 25 -31.68 8.13 13.81
N ASN A 26 -32.29 7.86 12.64
CA ASN A 26 -33.71 8.18 12.41
C ASN A 26 -34.64 7.41 13.36
N ALA A 27 -34.38 6.11 13.55
CA ALA A 27 -35.16 5.29 14.49
C ALA A 27 -34.98 5.71 15.96
N LEU A 28 -33.84 6.34 16.31
CA LEU A 28 -33.58 6.88 17.64
C LEU A 28 -34.30 8.21 17.88
N LEU A 29 -34.28 9.12 16.89
CA LEU A 29 -35.00 10.41 16.94
C LEU A 29 -36.51 10.18 17.09
N GLU A 30 -37.09 9.26 16.31
CA GLU A 30 -38.51 8.89 16.41
C GLU A 30 -38.87 8.39 17.82
N LYS A 31 -38.04 7.51 18.41
CA LYS A 31 -38.27 7.01 19.79
C LYS A 31 -38.08 8.07 20.87
N LEU A 32 -37.25 9.09 20.65
CA LEU A 32 -37.05 10.18 21.61
C LEU A 32 -38.22 11.16 21.60
N VAL A 33 -38.81 11.40 20.43
CA VAL A 33 -40.08 12.14 20.28
C VAL A 33 -41.24 11.36 20.91
N GLU A 34 -41.35 10.06 20.63
CA GLU A 34 -42.39 9.18 21.19
C GLU A 34 -42.36 9.15 22.74
N LYS A 35 -41.17 9.15 23.33
CA LYS A 35 -40.98 9.18 24.78
C LYS A 35 -41.08 10.58 25.41
N GLY A 36 -41.30 11.62 24.61
CA GLY A 36 -41.47 13.00 25.07
C GLY A 36 -40.19 13.65 25.61
N TYR A 37 -39.00 13.13 25.28
CA TYR A 37 -37.73 13.72 25.69
C TYR A 37 -37.31 14.91 24.83
N ILE A 38 -37.82 14.98 23.59
CA ILE A 38 -37.60 16.06 22.63
C ILE A 38 -38.91 16.36 21.90
N THR A 39 -39.07 17.59 21.43
CA THR A 39 -40.21 18.02 20.62
C THR A 39 -40.00 17.71 19.13
N GLU A 40 -41.09 17.66 18.34
CA GLU A 40 -41.02 17.48 16.88
C GLU A 40 -40.28 18.63 16.16
N GLU A 41 -40.22 19.81 16.77
CA GLU A 41 -39.45 20.94 16.24
C GLU A 41 -37.94 20.74 16.48
N GLU A 42 -37.55 20.33 17.69
CA GLU A 42 -36.16 20.00 18.01
C GLU A 42 -35.63 18.82 17.17
N ALA A 43 -36.46 17.80 16.93
CA ALA A 43 -36.09 16.69 16.05
C ALA A 43 -35.82 17.16 14.60
N ARG A 44 -36.64 18.07 14.07
CA ARG A 44 -36.47 18.65 12.73
C ARG A 44 -35.23 19.53 12.61
N ASP A 45 -34.89 20.27 13.66
CA ASP A 45 -33.66 21.08 13.70
C ASP A 45 -32.40 20.21 13.78
N ILE A 46 -32.45 19.08 14.49
CA ILE A 46 -31.35 18.09 14.51
C ILE A 46 -31.18 17.45 13.12
N GLU A 47 -32.24 17.05 12.45
CA GLU A 47 -32.15 16.53 11.08
C GLU A 47 -31.60 17.56 10.09
N ARG A 48 -32.00 18.84 10.23
CA ARG A 48 -31.48 19.93 9.41
C ARG A 48 -29.98 20.12 9.62
N SER A 49 -29.52 20.16 10.87
CA SER A 49 -28.10 20.31 11.19
C SER A 49 -27.26 19.12 10.70
N GLU A 50 -27.75 17.88 10.86
CA GLU A 50 -27.09 16.70 10.26
C GLU A 50 -27.00 16.79 8.73
N ARG A 51 -28.04 17.30 8.06
CA ARG A 51 -28.07 17.43 6.60
C ARG A 51 -27.06 18.47 6.12
N GLU A 52 -26.93 19.58 6.84
CA GLU A 52 -25.93 20.61 6.60
C GLU A 52 -24.49 20.11 6.83
N GLU A 53 -24.27 19.29 7.88
CA GLU A 53 -22.99 18.64 8.13
C GLU A 53 -22.64 17.63 7.02
N LYS A 54 -23.59 16.79 6.61
CA LYS A 54 -23.42 15.86 5.47
C LYS A 54 -23.14 16.60 4.16
N GLU A 55 -23.79 17.75 3.94
CA GLU A 55 -23.50 18.59 2.77
C GLU A 55 -22.10 19.23 2.82
N LYS A 56 -21.67 19.69 3.98
CA LYS A 56 -20.29 20.18 4.20
C LYS A 56 -19.28 19.07 3.95
N GLU A 57 -19.48 17.90 4.54
CA GLU A 57 -18.61 16.74 4.36
C GLU A 57 -18.56 16.31 2.88
N LYS A 58 -19.69 16.31 2.19
CA LYS A 58 -19.75 16.03 0.75
C LYS A 58 -19.03 17.09 -0.07
N LYS A 59 -19.17 18.38 0.25
CA LYS A 59 -18.42 19.47 -0.41
C LYS A 59 -16.92 19.36 -0.16
N ASP A 60 -16.51 19.00 1.04
CA ASP A 60 -15.12 18.78 1.42
C ASP A 60 -14.54 17.58 0.67
N LEU A 61 -15.24 16.45 0.62
CA LEU A 61 -14.86 15.28 -0.19
C LEU A 61 -14.74 15.62 -1.67
N VAL A 62 -15.73 16.31 -2.23
CA VAL A 62 -15.69 16.74 -3.63
C VAL A 62 -14.50 17.68 -3.87
N SER A 63 -14.16 18.55 -2.92
CA SER A 63 -13.01 19.44 -3.00
C SER A 63 -11.67 18.69 -2.95
N LEU A 64 -11.57 17.64 -2.12
CA LEU A 64 -10.41 16.75 -2.04
C LEU A 64 -10.25 15.90 -3.30
N LEU A 65 -11.35 15.62 -3.99
CA LEU A 65 -11.37 14.84 -5.24
C LEU A 65 -11.16 15.69 -6.50
N LYS A 66 -11.27 17.04 -6.44
CA LYS A 66 -10.98 17.95 -7.57
C LYS A 66 -9.63 17.70 -8.27
N PRO A 67 -8.49 17.49 -7.56
CA PRO A 67 -7.21 17.19 -8.22
C PRO A 67 -7.19 15.83 -8.94
N PHE A 68 -8.20 14.98 -8.74
CA PHE A 68 -8.35 13.70 -9.43
C PHE A 68 -9.29 13.79 -10.66
N LYS A 69 -9.72 14.99 -11.09
CA LYS A 69 -10.38 15.17 -12.39
C LYS A 69 -9.43 14.72 -13.51
N GLY A 70 -9.84 13.72 -14.29
CA GLY A 70 -9.00 13.10 -15.33
C GLY A 70 -8.23 11.87 -14.85
N VAL A 71 -8.62 11.27 -13.72
CA VAL A 71 -8.13 9.97 -13.27
C VAL A 71 -9.05 8.87 -13.80
N GLU A 72 -8.47 7.92 -14.52
CA GLU A 72 -9.18 6.75 -15.08
C GLU A 72 -9.66 5.82 -13.96
N TYR A 73 -8.78 5.52 -12.99
CA TYR A 73 -9.17 4.80 -11.77
C TYR A 73 -8.21 5.03 -10.60
N VAL A 74 -8.72 4.81 -9.40
CA VAL A 74 -7.94 4.69 -8.16
C VAL A 74 -8.16 3.29 -7.59
N LYS A 75 -7.08 2.53 -7.39
CA LYS A 75 -7.11 1.22 -6.74
C LYS A 75 -6.45 1.32 -5.37
N VAL A 76 -7.23 1.07 -4.33
CA VAL A 76 -6.75 0.99 -2.94
C VAL A 76 -6.75 -0.47 -2.52
N GLY A 77 -5.66 -0.92 -1.91
CA GLY A 77 -5.56 -2.27 -1.32
C GLY A 77 -4.76 -2.22 -0.03
N ALA A 78 -5.07 -3.11 0.91
CA ALA A 78 -4.35 -3.23 2.16
C ALA A 78 -3.83 -4.66 2.34
N LEU A 79 -2.67 -4.81 2.97
CA LEU A 79 -2.10 -6.11 3.31
C LEU A 79 -1.37 -6.01 4.66
N GLY A 80 -1.77 -6.82 5.63
CA GLY A 80 -1.15 -6.87 6.95
C GLY A 80 -0.55 -8.25 7.22
N TYR A 81 0.58 -8.27 7.93
CA TYR A 81 1.22 -9.49 8.41
C TYR A 81 1.20 -9.50 9.92
N VAL A 82 0.56 -10.53 10.48
CA VAL A 82 0.48 -10.77 11.92
C VAL A 82 1.31 -12.02 12.22
N ASP A 83 2.23 -11.88 13.17
CA ASP A 83 3.13 -12.93 13.61
C ASP A 83 2.88 -13.25 15.07
N PHE A 84 2.89 -14.53 15.42
CA PHE A 84 2.91 -15.01 16.79
C PHE A 84 4.20 -15.78 17.03
N SER A 85 4.90 -15.41 18.09
CA SER A 85 6.20 -16.01 18.41
C SER A 85 6.27 -16.35 19.89
N ALA A 86 6.51 -17.63 20.16
CA ALA A 86 6.70 -18.21 21.49
C ALA A 86 8.07 -18.94 21.53
N GLY A 87 8.93 -18.64 22.49
CA GLY A 87 10.24 -19.30 22.65
C GLY A 87 11.28 -18.43 23.36
N GLU A 88 12.54 -18.88 23.38
CA GLU A 88 13.63 -18.07 23.92
C GLU A 88 14.25 -17.23 22.80
N GLN A 89 14.36 -15.91 23.01
CA GLN A 89 15.09 -15.02 22.12
C GLN A 89 16.45 -14.72 22.74
N TRP A 90 17.51 -15.02 22.00
CA TRP A 90 18.86 -14.55 22.32
C TRP A 90 18.91 -13.03 22.16
N ARG A 91 19.19 -12.31 23.25
CA ARG A 91 19.44 -10.87 23.24
C ARG A 91 20.68 -10.56 24.07
N GLY A 92 21.83 -11.09 23.65
CA GLY A 92 23.12 -10.86 24.33
C GLY A 92 24.28 -10.63 23.36
N THR A 93 25.34 -10.00 23.85
CA THR A 93 26.62 -9.92 23.15
C THR A 93 27.35 -11.26 23.29
N ARG A 94 28.18 -11.64 22.31
CA ARG A 94 28.97 -12.88 22.38
C ARG A 94 29.80 -12.88 23.68
N GLY A 95 29.43 -13.74 24.65
CA GLY A 95 30.06 -13.81 25.98
C GLY A 95 29.16 -13.46 27.17
N ASN A 96 27.97 -12.88 26.95
CA ASN A 96 26.97 -12.69 28.01
C ASN A 96 25.55 -12.87 27.44
N PRO A 97 25.02 -14.12 27.44
CA PRO A 97 23.67 -14.41 27.01
C PRO A 97 22.65 -13.81 27.98
N GLU A 98 21.72 -13.01 27.48
CA GLU A 98 20.43 -12.83 28.15
C GLU A 98 19.37 -13.60 27.34
N ASN A 99 18.85 -14.67 27.94
CA ASN A 99 17.75 -15.44 27.38
C ASN A 99 16.44 -14.86 27.89
N PHE A 100 15.65 -14.30 26.98
CA PHE A 100 14.32 -13.80 27.32
C PHE A 100 13.25 -14.73 26.76
N HIS A 101 12.29 -15.10 27.61
CA HIS A 101 11.07 -15.75 27.16
C HIS A 101 10.26 -14.75 26.31
N ARG A 102 10.11 -15.05 25.03
CA ARG A 102 9.32 -14.32 24.06
C ARG A 102 7.97 -15.04 23.94
N ASN A 103 6.88 -14.36 24.30
CA ASN A 103 5.52 -14.75 23.98
C ASN A 103 4.78 -13.49 23.54
N ARG A 104 4.71 -13.24 22.23
CA ARG A 104 4.12 -11.99 21.71
C ARG A 104 3.50 -12.14 20.34
N TRP A 105 2.42 -11.39 20.15
CA TRP A 105 1.87 -11.03 18.85
C TRP A 105 2.58 -9.79 18.32
N LYS A 106 2.96 -9.78 17.04
CA LYS A 106 3.60 -8.65 16.37
C LYS A 106 2.94 -8.40 15.02
N ILE A 107 2.62 -7.13 14.73
CA ILE A 107 2.34 -6.72 13.36
C ILE A 107 3.68 -6.45 12.67
N THR A 108 4.11 -7.34 11.80
CA THR A 108 5.46 -7.25 11.22
C THR A 108 5.51 -6.26 10.08
N ARG A 109 4.42 -6.19 9.29
CA ARG A 109 4.26 -5.32 8.10
C ARG A 109 2.81 -4.91 7.93
N GLY A 110 2.58 -3.69 7.46
CA GLY A 110 1.24 -3.16 7.20
C GLY A 110 1.25 -2.24 6.00
N TYR A 111 0.79 -2.73 4.86
CA TYR A 111 0.77 -2.01 3.60
C TYR A 111 -0.58 -1.37 3.35
N LEU A 112 -0.56 -0.11 2.94
CA LEU A 112 -1.68 0.54 2.25
C LEU A 112 -1.21 0.93 0.86
N ASN A 113 -1.64 0.19 -0.15
CA ASN A 113 -1.24 0.37 -1.55
C ASN A 113 -2.29 1.22 -2.26
N ILE A 114 -1.89 2.39 -2.74
CA ILE A 114 -2.73 3.30 -3.50
C ILE A 114 -2.10 3.43 -4.89
N LYS A 115 -2.83 2.96 -5.90
CA LYS A 115 -2.47 3.10 -7.31
C LYS A 115 -3.44 4.06 -7.97
N VAL A 116 -2.94 5.13 -8.55
CA VAL A 116 -3.72 6.11 -9.31
C VAL A 116 -3.32 5.96 -10.77
N LYS A 117 -4.28 5.76 -11.66
CA LYS A 117 -4.03 5.79 -13.10
C LYS A 117 -4.69 7.02 -13.68
N ASN A 118 -3.88 7.98 -14.14
CA ASN A 118 -4.37 9.22 -14.71
C ASN A 118 -4.74 9.01 -16.18
N THR A 119 -3.83 8.41 -16.95
CA THR A 119 -4.02 8.17 -18.38
C THR A 119 -3.52 6.76 -18.73
N PRO A 120 -3.79 6.24 -19.94
CA PRO A 120 -3.23 4.97 -20.39
C PRO A 120 -1.69 4.91 -20.30
N TRP A 121 -1.02 6.07 -20.41
CA TRP A 121 0.42 6.20 -20.41
C TRP A 121 1.02 6.63 -19.06
N LEU A 122 0.23 7.12 -18.10
CA LEU A 122 0.74 7.62 -16.80
C LEU A 122 -0.03 7.05 -15.61
N GLY A 123 0.71 6.51 -14.64
CA GLY A 123 0.20 6.11 -13.34
C GLY A 123 1.13 6.53 -12.20
N PHE A 124 0.61 6.46 -10.98
CA PHE A 124 1.32 6.71 -9.75
C PHE A 124 1.04 5.59 -8.75
N ARG A 125 2.04 5.23 -7.96
CA ARG A 125 1.88 4.28 -6.86
C ARG A 125 2.53 4.80 -5.61
N ILE A 126 1.77 4.81 -4.52
CA ILE A 126 2.26 5.04 -3.17
C ILE A 126 1.91 3.84 -2.28
N THR A 127 2.87 3.39 -1.49
CA THR A 127 2.67 2.29 -0.54
C THR A 127 3.44 2.58 0.75
N PRO A 128 2.82 3.26 1.73
CA PRO A 128 3.30 3.22 3.11
C PRO A 128 3.34 1.78 3.65
N ASP A 129 4.34 1.53 4.49
CA ASP A 129 4.54 0.29 5.24
C ASP A 129 4.74 0.64 6.72
N VAL A 130 3.97 -0.01 7.57
CA VAL A 130 4.10 0.07 9.02
C VAL A 130 5.06 -1.02 9.49
N HIS A 131 6.08 -0.61 10.25
CA HIS A 131 7.08 -1.51 10.80
C HIS A 131 7.31 -1.24 12.28
N LEU A 132 7.20 -2.28 13.11
CA LEU A 132 7.56 -2.25 14.52
C LEU A 132 9.08 -2.47 14.68
N ASP A 133 9.76 -1.50 15.27
CA ASP A 133 11.18 -1.63 15.58
C ASP A 133 11.45 -2.54 16.79
N ASP A 134 12.72 -2.67 17.15
CA ASP A 134 13.17 -3.53 18.25
C ASP A 134 12.81 -2.99 19.64
N PHE A 135 12.39 -1.73 19.75
CA PHE A 135 11.97 -1.08 20.98
C PHE A 135 10.43 -1.07 21.12
N GLY A 136 9.71 -1.51 20.09
CA GLY A 136 8.25 -1.55 20.07
C GLY A 136 7.61 -0.30 19.47
N ASP A 137 8.40 0.63 18.94
CA ASP A 137 7.89 1.82 18.28
C ASP A 137 7.39 1.49 16.87
N VAL A 138 6.20 2.00 16.57
CA VAL A 138 5.59 1.87 15.25
C VAL A 138 6.16 2.93 14.32
N LYS A 139 7.01 2.51 13.37
CA LYS A 139 7.61 3.36 12.35
C LYS A 139 6.84 3.27 11.05
N LEU A 140 6.48 4.42 10.50
CA LEU A 140 5.95 4.54 9.14
C LEU A 140 7.12 4.69 8.17
N ARG A 141 7.21 3.80 7.20
CA ARG A 141 8.16 3.88 6.08
C ARG A 141 7.38 3.92 4.77
N ILE A 142 8.01 4.37 3.70
CA ILE A 142 7.39 4.40 2.37
C ILE A 142 8.08 3.31 1.55
N LYS A 143 7.38 2.24 1.19
CA LYS A 143 7.90 1.13 0.36
C LYS A 143 7.92 1.50 -1.11
N TYR A 144 6.80 1.99 -1.65
CA TYR A 144 6.73 2.47 -3.03
C TYR A 144 6.31 3.93 -3.08
N TYR A 145 6.99 4.70 -3.94
CA TYR A 145 6.62 6.08 -4.26
C TYR A 145 7.21 6.45 -5.61
N TYR A 146 6.49 6.14 -6.68
CA TYR A 146 6.97 6.33 -8.04
C TYR A 146 5.85 6.72 -9.01
N ALA A 147 6.26 7.40 -10.09
CA ALA A 147 5.47 7.58 -11.30
C ALA A 147 5.83 6.49 -12.30
N GLN A 148 4.82 5.95 -12.98
CA GLN A 148 4.92 4.91 -13.99
C GLN A 148 4.51 5.47 -15.34
N PHE A 149 5.38 5.36 -16.34
CA PHE A 149 5.13 5.76 -17.71
C PHE A 149 5.04 4.53 -18.60
N ASN A 150 3.86 4.19 -19.11
CA ASN A 150 3.70 3.06 -20.03
C ASN A 150 4.06 3.50 -21.45
N LEU A 151 5.08 2.87 -22.03
CA LEU A 151 5.53 3.17 -23.38
C LEU A 151 4.66 2.41 -24.39
N PRO A 152 4.26 3.03 -25.52
CA PRO A 152 3.43 2.40 -26.53
C PRO A 152 4.21 1.42 -27.42
N TRP A 153 5.38 0.93 -26.98
CA TRP A 153 6.21 0.03 -27.75
C TRP A 153 5.55 -1.34 -27.87
N LYS A 154 5.20 -1.70 -29.10
CA LYS A 154 4.65 -3.00 -29.50
C LYS A 154 5.42 -3.50 -30.71
N ASN A 155 6.70 -3.84 -30.51
CA ASN A 155 7.48 -4.51 -31.54
C ASN A 155 7.69 -5.98 -31.15
N SER A 156 8.21 -6.79 -32.08
CA SER A 156 8.36 -8.23 -31.88
C SER A 156 9.33 -8.59 -30.74
N LEU A 157 10.26 -7.69 -30.42
CA LEU A 157 11.28 -7.93 -29.40
C LEU A 157 10.88 -7.36 -28.04
N PHE A 158 10.38 -6.12 -27.99
CA PHE A 158 10.01 -5.39 -26.78
C PHE A 158 8.50 -5.11 -26.77
N SER A 159 7.88 -5.52 -25.68
CA SER A 159 6.43 -5.37 -25.47
C SER A 159 6.11 -5.04 -24.03
N LYS A 160 4.98 -4.36 -23.81
CA LYS A 160 4.51 -3.92 -22.49
C LYS A 160 5.63 -3.26 -21.69
N THR A 161 6.35 -2.33 -22.30
CA THR A 161 7.44 -1.61 -21.65
C THR A 161 6.90 -0.45 -20.81
N TRP A 162 7.41 -0.26 -19.60
CA TRP A 162 7.16 0.93 -18.80
C TRP A 162 8.42 1.42 -18.10
N VAL A 163 8.39 2.70 -17.73
CA VAL A 163 9.45 3.36 -16.95
C VAL A 163 8.90 3.71 -15.58
N GLU A 164 9.65 3.43 -14.52
CA GLU A 164 9.39 3.86 -13.16
C GLU A 164 10.40 4.92 -12.75
N ILE A 165 9.91 6.07 -12.26
CA ILE A 165 10.73 7.16 -11.74
C ILE A 165 10.35 7.41 -10.28
N GLY A 166 11.33 7.33 -9.38
CA GLY A 166 11.14 7.51 -7.94
C GLY A 166 11.60 6.27 -7.16
N GLN A 167 10.91 5.94 -6.09
CA GLN A 167 11.15 4.70 -5.35
C GLN A 167 10.31 3.56 -5.93
N GLY A 168 10.83 2.98 -7.03
CA GLY A 168 10.23 1.90 -7.81
C GLY A 168 10.47 0.53 -7.20
N HIS A 169 9.77 -0.48 -7.72
CA HIS A 169 9.94 -1.86 -7.25
C HIS A 169 11.11 -2.56 -7.92
N PHE A 170 11.73 -3.52 -7.23
CA PHE A 170 12.72 -4.41 -7.84
C PHE A 170 12.01 -5.64 -8.44
N PRO A 171 11.90 -5.77 -9.79
CA PRO A 171 11.07 -6.78 -10.44
C PRO A 171 11.48 -8.22 -10.15
N LEU A 172 12.78 -8.49 -9.98
CA LEU A 172 13.24 -9.84 -9.64
C LEU A 172 12.72 -10.27 -8.27
N LEU A 173 12.79 -9.39 -7.27
CA LEU A 173 12.22 -9.69 -5.96
C LEU A 173 10.71 -9.78 -6.02
N ASP A 174 10.03 -8.87 -6.73
CA ASP A 174 8.57 -8.94 -6.90
C ASP A 174 8.16 -10.27 -7.54
N TYR A 175 8.88 -10.74 -8.55
CA TYR A 175 8.66 -12.06 -9.15
C TYR A 175 8.86 -13.20 -8.14
N GLN A 176 10.02 -13.25 -7.45
CA GLN A 176 10.33 -14.27 -6.44
C GLN A 176 9.28 -14.30 -5.32
N GLU A 177 8.79 -13.13 -4.94
CA GLU A 177 7.75 -12.94 -3.95
C GLU A 177 6.38 -13.50 -4.39
N HIS A 178 6.06 -13.49 -5.68
CA HIS A 178 4.80 -14.01 -6.21
C HIS A 178 4.82 -15.51 -6.42
N ILE A 179 5.97 -16.10 -6.77
CA ILE A 179 6.11 -17.56 -6.91
C ILE A 179 6.32 -18.30 -5.58
N ASN A 180 6.47 -17.57 -4.46
CA ASN A 180 6.73 -18.16 -3.15
C ASN A 180 5.43 -18.32 -2.34
N PRO A 181 4.84 -19.53 -2.26
CA PRO A 181 3.62 -19.76 -1.51
C PRO A 181 3.80 -19.60 0.01
N TYR A 182 5.04 -19.67 0.52
CA TYR A 182 5.36 -19.58 1.96
C TYR A 182 5.71 -18.16 2.42
N ARG A 183 5.32 -17.15 1.66
CA ARG A 183 5.58 -15.73 1.94
C ARG A 183 5.07 -15.25 3.31
N CYS A 184 4.14 -15.96 3.93
CA CYS A 184 3.60 -15.67 5.26
C CYS A 184 4.68 -15.53 6.34
N GLN A 185 5.87 -16.11 6.13
CA GLN A 185 6.98 -16.15 7.09
C GLN A 185 7.90 -14.90 7.07
N GLY A 186 7.52 -13.84 6.36
CA GLY A 186 8.22 -12.55 6.38
C GLY A 186 8.98 -12.23 5.08
N THR A 187 10.15 -11.61 5.21
CA THR A 187 10.97 -11.18 4.07
C THR A 187 11.52 -12.35 3.26
N MET A 188 11.75 -12.14 1.97
CA MET A 188 12.43 -13.14 1.15
C MET A 188 13.83 -13.40 1.69
N PHE A 189 14.37 -14.60 1.45
CA PHE A 189 15.69 -15.00 1.96
C PHE A 189 16.76 -13.96 1.66
N GLN A 190 16.89 -13.52 0.41
CA GLN A 190 17.91 -12.55 0.00
C GLN A 190 17.74 -11.17 0.66
N GLU A 191 16.51 -10.76 0.95
CA GLU A 191 16.20 -9.53 1.71
C GLU A 191 16.59 -9.67 3.19
N ARG A 192 16.49 -10.88 3.79
CA ARG A 192 16.98 -11.16 5.16
C ARG A 192 18.48 -11.06 5.30
N PHE A 193 19.23 -11.43 4.26
CA PHE A 193 20.70 -11.31 4.23
C PHE A 193 21.18 -9.94 3.78
N HIS A 194 20.28 -8.97 3.56
CA HIS A 194 20.61 -7.61 3.14
C HIS A 194 21.38 -7.54 1.81
N ASN A 195 21.24 -8.55 0.94
CA ASN A 195 21.93 -8.60 -0.36
C ASN A 195 21.34 -7.60 -1.36
N PHE A 196 20.02 -7.39 -1.32
CA PHE A 196 19.32 -6.37 -2.10
C PHE A 196 17.96 -6.03 -1.47
N ASN A 197 17.30 -4.99 -1.99
CA ASN A 197 16.08 -4.43 -1.42
C ASN A 197 14.85 -4.66 -2.30
N SER A 198 13.67 -4.40 -1.74
CA SER A 198 12.37 -4.54 -2.43
C SER A 198 11.94 -3.32 -3.22
N ALA A 199 12.55 -2.17 -2.94
CA ALA A 199 12.33 -0.95 -3.68
C ALA A 199 13.57 -0.07 -3.61
N ASP A 200 13.93 0.53 -4.74
CA ASP A 200 15.11 1.36 -4.90
C ASP A 200 14.74 2.72 -5.49
N ARG A 201 15.51 3.74 -5.13
CA ARG A 201 15.28 5.11 -5.59
C ARG A 201 16.08 5.37 -6.85
N GLY A 202 15.40 5.67 -7.95
CA GLY A 202 16.04 5.90 -9.22
C GLY A 202 15.06 5.89 -10.39
N ILE A 203 15.58 5.48 -11.54
CA ILE A 203 14.83 5.33 -12.79
C ILE A 203 15.06 3.91 -13.29
N GLY A 204 13.98 3.17 -13.54
CA GLY A 204 14.03 1.81 -14.08
C GLY A 204 13.13 1.66 -15.30
N ILE A 205 13.61 0.99 -16.34
CA ILE A 205 12.80 0.54 -17.48
C ILE A 205 12.59 -0.97 -17.38
N ILE A 206 11.33 -1.38 -17.46
CA ILE A 206 10.90 -2.77 -17.31
C ILE A 206 10.06 -3.12 -18.54
N GLY A 207 10.17 -4.35 -19.02
CA GLY A 207 9.31 -4.84 -20.09
C GLY A 207 9.45 -6.32 -20.36
N LEU A 208 8.72 -6.79 -21.37
CA LEU A 208 8.69 -8.18 -21.79
C LEU A 208 9.43 -8.38 -23.11
N LEU A 209 10.13 -9.50 -23.23
CA LEU A 209 10.79 -9.96 -24.43
C LEU A 209 9.88 -10.93 -25.21
N GLY A 210 9.68 -10.66 -26.51
CA GLY A 210 8.97 -11.58 -27.40
C GLY A 210 7.44 -11.51 -27.35
N GLY A 211 6.86 -10.46 -26.78
CA GLY A 211 5.43 -10.40 -26.53
C GLY A 211 4.99 -11.09 -25.24
N GLU A 212 3.70 -11.04 -24.98
CA GLU A 212 3.11 -11.72 -23.82
C GLU A 212 2.80 -13.19 -24.15
N VAL A 213 3.03 -14.08 -23.18
CA VAL A 213 2.56 -15.47 -23.24
C VAL A 213 1.03 -15.48 -23.30
N ARG A 214 0.45 -16.47 -23.98
CA ARG A 214 -1.02 -16.56 -24.09
C ARG A 214 -1.68 -16.71 -22.72
N GLU A 215 -2.80 -16.04 -22.52
CA GLU A 215 -3.50 -15.95 -21.24
C GLU A 215 -3.97 -17.32 -20.71
N ASP A 216 -4.37 -18.23 -21.59
CA ASP A 216 -4.76 -19.60 -21.23
C ASP A 216 -3.60 -20.36 -20.60
N TYR A 217 -2.40 -20.23 -21.17
CA TYR A 217 -1.20 -20.84 -20.60
C TYR A 217 -0.82 -20.19 -19.26
N GLN A 218 -0.89 -18.86 -19.14
CA GLN A 218 -0.61 -18.16 -17.88
C GLN A 218 -1.51 -18.64 -16.74
N LYS A 219 -2.78 -18.94 -17.02
CA LYS A 219 -3.73 -19.47 -16.02
C LYS A 219 -3.50 -20.94 -15.67
N SER A 220 -2.93 -21.71 -16.60
CA SER A 220 -2.62 -23.14 -16.38
C SER A 220 -1.37 -23.36 -15.53
N VAL A 221 -0.44 -22.39 -15.52
CA VAL A 221 0.78 -22.44 -14.73
C VAL A 221 0.58 -21.62 -13.46
N GLU A 222 0.81 -22.25 -12.31
CA GLU A 222 0.75 -21.53 -11.03
C GLU A 222 1.75 -20.37 -11.04
N PHE A 223 1.28 -19.17 -10.66
CA PHE A 223 2.08 -17.94 -10.66
C PHE A 223 2.60 -17.47 -12.03
N GLY A 224 1.96 -17.93 -13.13
CA GLY A 224 2.33 -17.59 -14.51
C GLY A 224 1.94 -16.18 -14.99
N ASP A 225 1.36 -15.35 -14.12
CA ASP A 225 0.81 -14.03 -14.47
C ASP A 225 1.80 -12.85 -14.29
N LYS A 226 2.95 -13.09 -13.62
CA LYS A 226 3.94 -12.04 -13.33
C LYS A 226 5.09 -12.04 -14.31
N TYR A 227 5.23 -10.91 -15.01
CA TYR A 227 6.21 -10.67 -16.06
C TYR A 227 6.21 -11.77 -17.17
N PRO A 228 5.05 -12.10 -17.78
CA PRO A 228 4.90 -13.26 -18.66
C PRO A 228 5.40 -12.99 -20.09
N GLY A 229 6.68 -12.68 -20.25
CA GLY A 229 7.31 -12.51 -21.56
C GLY A 229 7.65 -13.86 -22.21
N LYS A 230 7.38 -14.03 -23.51
CA LYS A 230 7.63 -15.31 -24.21
C LYS A 230 9.09 -15.75 -24.18
N TYR A 231 10.02 -14.79 -24.24
CA TYR A 231 11.47 -15.04 -24.16
C TYR A 231 12.08 -14.46 -22.87
N GLY A 232 11.24 -14.18 -21.87
CA GLY A 232 11.64 -13.57 -20.60
C GLY A 232 11.26 -12.10 -20.47
N SER A 233 11.70 -11.49 -19.39
CA SER A 233 11.47 -10.08 -19.06
C SER A 233 12.79 -9.40 -18.77
N TYR A 234 12.86 -8.08 -19.00
CA TYR A 234 14.05 -7.30 -18.73
C TYR A 234 13.75 -6.18 -17.74
N HIS A 235 14.78 -5.85 -16.98
CA HIS A 235 14.79 -4.70 -16.09
C HIS A 235 16.16 -4.06 -16.13
N ILE A 236 16.22 -2.79 -16.51
CA ILE A 236 17.45 -2.00 -16.55
C ILE A 236 17.17 -0.71 -15.79
N GLY A 237 18.02 -0.32 -14.86
CA GLY A 237 17.79 0.89 -14.10
C GLY A 237 19.05 1.51 -13.54
N PHE A 238 18.92 2.79 -13.24
CA PHE A 238 19.94 3.60 -12.58
C PHE A 238 19.40 4.02 -11.22
N TYR A 239 20.13 3.67 -10.16
CA TYR A 239 19.65 3.81 -8.78
C TYR A 239 20.66 4.54 -7.90
N ASN A 240 20.12 5.31 -6.96
CA ASN A 240 20.87 6.08 -6.00
C ASN A 240 21.51 5.21 -4.90
N GLY A 241 21.42 3.88 -4.99
CA GLY A 241 21.96 2.90 -4.03
C GLY A 241 20.95 2.49 -2.97
N CYS A 242 21.24 2.71 -1.68
CA CYS A 242 20.45 2.19 -0.56
C CYS A 242 18.97 2.55 -0.70
N GLY A 243 18.16 1.53 -1.01
CA GLY A 243 16.74 1.65 -1.26
C GLY A 243 15.89 1.79 0.02
N TYR A 244 14.77 1.10 0.06
CA TYR A 244 13.73 1.22 1.09
C TYR A 244 14.19 1.04 2.56
N HIS A 245 15.25 0.26 2.81
CA HIS A 245 15.65 -0.16 4.16
C HIS A 245 16.76 0.70 4.78
N ALA A 246 17.47 1.51 4.01
CA ALA A 246 18.66 2.21 4.50
C ALA A 246 18.85 3.57 3.83
N LYS A 247 19.59 4.46 4.51
CA LYS A 247 20.07 5.70 3.90
C LYS A 247 21.29 5.40 3.04
N GLU A 248 21.43 6.11 1.93
CA GLU A 248 22.65 6.07 1.13
C GLU A 248 23.83 6.59 1.96
N GLN A 249 24.92 5.81 2.00
CA GLN A 249 26.12 6.15 2.75
C GLN A 249 27.32 6.44 1.85
N ASN A 250 27.26 6.11 0.55
CA ASN A 250 28.34 6.42 -0.38
C ASN A 250 28.26 7.89 -0.81
N ASN A 251 29.16 8.69 -0.24
CA ASN A 251 29.31 10.12 -0.52
C ASN A 251 30.22 10.41 -1.73
N ASN A 252 30.73 9.37 -2.42
CA ASN A 252 31.65 9.50 -3.55
C ASN A 252 30.94 9.27 -4.90
N LYS A 253 29.63 9.50 -4.96
CA LYS A 253 28.87 9.50 -6.23
C LYS A 253 29.03 10.89 -6.87
N PRO A 254 29.26 10.96 -8.19
CA PRO A 254 29.44 12.22 -8.90
C PRO A 254 28.24 13.15 -8.81
#